data_AF-A0A840J2H7-F1
#
_entry.id   AF-A0A840J2H7-F1
#
_cell.length_a   1.000
_cell.length_b   1.000
_cell.length_c   1.000
_cell.angle_alpha   90.00
_cell.angle_beta   90.00
_cell.angle_gamma   90.00
#
_symmetry.space_group_name_H-M   'P 1'
#
loop_
_entity.id
_entity.type
_entity.pdbx_description
1 polymer ?
#
loop_
_entity_poly.entity_id
_entity_poly.type
_entity_poly.pdbx_seq_one_letter_code
_entity_poly.pdbx_strand_id
1 'polypeptide(L)'
;MPFLHPDLEAAAATLTPLRDAAIRIGAPDPVAALRQIDCSPQAIRDSARTLSTGRDVLVTARLEFERGAHRAERRWGGEPAAHFRSRADELDVHYRQAAEVAARTAAVGLDLAELLDRLARQTAAQVVATARATTPATESILAGDRTAEAAYQVRTACTTIGEAVTRGVAAITEATTFLDPFTTPVLPG
;
A
#
# COMPACT_ATOMS: atom_id res chain seq x y z
N MET A 1 -15.48 -10.39 -7.69
CA MET A 1 -14.14 -10.49 -7.05
C MET A 1 -14.26 -9.95 -5.62
N PRO A 2 -13.57 -10.49 -4.62
CA PRO A 2 -13.55 -9.95 -3.25
C PRO A 2 -12.72 -8.65 -3.18
N PHE A 3 -12.97 -7.79 -2.19
CA PHE A 3 -12.10 -6.64 -1.91
C PHE A 3 -10.83 -7.13 -1.20
N LEU A 4 -9.71 -6.44 -1.41
CA LEU A 4 -8.45 -6.77 -0.74
C LEU A 4 -8.39 -6.17 0.67
N HIS A 5 -9.07 -5.04 0.88
CA HIS A 5 -9.17 -4.38 2.16
C HIS A 5 -10.47 -4.74 2.90
N PRO A 6 -10.41 -5.23 4.15
CA PRO A 6 -11.61 -5.70 4.88
C PRO A 6 -12.64 -4.60 5.11
N ASP A 7 -12.22 -3.36 5.42
CA ASP A 7 -13.18 -2.25 5.60
C ASP A 7 -13.85 -1.82 4.29
N LEU A 8 -13.15 -1.93 3.15
CA LEU A 8 -13.77 -1.67 1.84
C LEU A 8 -14.73 -2.80 1.47
N GLU A 9 -14.43 -4.04 1.85
CA GLU A 9 -15.36 -5.18 1.69
C GLU A 9 -16.65 -4.96 2.49
N ALA A 10 -16.53 -4.58 3.76
CA ALA A 10 -17.67 -4.28 4.63
C ALA A 10 -18.48 -3.08 4.12
N ALA A 11 -17.81 -2.03 3.64
CA ALA A 11 -18.46 -0.88 3.02
C ALA A 11 -19.21 -1.29 1.74
N ALA A 12 -18.60 -2.10 0.88
CA ALA A 12 -19.24 -2.60 -0.33
C ALA A 12 -20.50 -3.43 -0.04
N ALA A 13 -20.46 -4.28 0.99
CA ALA A 13 -21.66 -5.01 1.43
C ALA A 13 -22.79 -4.04 1.84
N THR A 14 -22.45 -2.98 2.58
CA THR A 14 -23.39 -1.92 3.00
C THR A 14 -23.97 -1.14 1.81
N LEU A 15 -23.22 -1.01 0.71
CA LEU A 15 -23.66 -0.31 -0.50
C LEU A 15 -24.62 -1.11 -1.39
N THR A 16 -24.83 -2.40 -1.15
CA THR A 16 -25.64 -3.27 -2.02
C THR A 16 -27.03 -2.68 -2.33
N PRO A 17 -27.82 -2.23 -1.34
CA PRO A 17 -29.14 -1.65 -1.62
C PRO A 17 -29.05 -0.35 -2.45
N LEU A 18 -28.06 0.50 -2.15
CA LEU A 18 -27.85 1.75 -2.88
C LEU A 18 -27.48 1.49 -4.34
N ARG A 19 -26.63 0.49 -4.60
CA ARG A 19 -26.29 0.05 -5.95
C ARG A 19 -27.52 -0.43 -6.71
N ASP A 20 -28.34 -1.26 -6.08
CA ASP A 20 -29.54 -1.80 -6.72
C ASP A 20 -30.56 -0.70 -7.04
N ALA A 21 -30.71 0.31 -6.16
CA ALA A 21 -31.49 1.51 -6.44
C ALA A 21 -30.88 2.36 -7.56
N ALA A 22 -29.55 2.56 -7.56
CA ALA A 22 -28.82 3.31 -8.58
C ALA A 22 -29.03 2.71 -9.98
N ILE A 23 -29.00 1.37 -10.11
CA ILE A 23 -29.27 0.66 -11.36
C ILE A 23 -30.67 1.00 -11.90
N ARG A 24 -31.69 1.02 -11.04
CA ARG A 24 -33.09 1.31 -11.45
C ARG A 24 -33.27 2.71 -12.02
N ILE A 25 -32.45 3.67 -11.60
CA ILE A 25 -32.54 5.07 -12.03
C ILE A 25 -31.42 5.49 -12.99
N GLY A 26 -30.57 4.55 -13.42
CA GLY A 26 -29.41 4.83 -14.28
C GLY A 26 -28.42 5.82 -13.64
N ALA A 27 -28.13 5.64 -12.35
CA ALA A 27 -27.07 6.37 -11.64
C ALA A 27 -25.74 5.58 -11.65
N PRO A 28 -24.59 6.22 -11.41
CA PRO A 28 -23.29 5.55 -11.33
C PRO A 28 -23.25 4.46 -10.25
N ASP A 29 -22.48 3.40 -10.48
CA ASP A 29 -22.31 2.31 -9.51
C ASP A 29 -21.33 2.72 -8.38
N PRO A 30 -21.81 2.87 -7.12
CA PRO A 30 -20.96 3.26 -6.00
C PRO A 30 -19.95 2.17 -5.59
N VAL A 31 -20.24 0.90 -5.87
CA VAL A 31 -19.31 -0.21 -5.59
C VAL A 31 -18.17 -0.24 -6.61
N ALA A 32 -18.47 0.06 -7.88
CA ALA A 32 -17.45 0.21 -8.92
C ALA A 32 -16.51 1.38 -8.61
N ALA A 33 -17.02 2.49 -8.06
CA ALA A 33 -16.18 3.57 -7.56
C ALA A 33 -15.24 3.06 -6.44
N LEU A 34 -15.77 2.39 -5.41
CA LEU A 34 -14.97 1.92 -4.28
C LEU A 34 -13.80 1.00 -4.70
N ARG A 35 -13.92 0.31 -5.83
CA ARG A 35 -12.83 -0.52 -6.38
C ARG A 35 -11.60 0.24 -6.82
N GLN A 36 -11.73 1.53 -7.13
CA GLN A 36 -10.60 2.35 -7.59
C GLN A 36 -9.57 2.61 -6.48
N ILE A 37 -9.95 2.45 -5.21
CA ILE A 37 -9.06 2.60 -4.04
C ILE A 37 -8.77 1.25 -3.35
N ASP A 38 -9.21 0.12 -3.95
CA ASP A 38 -8.99 -1.20 -3.39
C ASP A 38 -7.50 -1.57 -3.46
N CYS A 39 -6.87 -1.67 -2.30
CA CYS A 39 -5.45 -1.96 -2.13
C CYS A 39 -5.25 -3.03 -1.05
N SER A 40 -4.08 -3.68 -1.07
CA SER A 40 -3.69 -4.63 -0.01
C SER A 40 -2.52 -4.09 0.83
N PRO A 41 -2.80 -3.25 1.85
CA PRO A 41 -1.78 -2.84 2.82
C PRO A 41 -1.05 -4.04 3.44
N GLN A 42 -1.75 -5.15 3.66
CA GLN A 42 -1.17 -6.34 4.27
C GLN A 42 -0.08 -6.98 3.40
N ALA A 43 -0.29 -7.09 2.09
CA ALA A 43 0.73 -7.61 1.18
C ALA A 43 2.00 -6.74 1.17
N ILE A 44 1.85 -5.41 1.30
CA ILE A 44 2.98 -4.48 1.41
C ILE A 44 3.72 -4.69 2.73
N ARG A 45 3.01 -4.84 3.86
CA ARG A 45 3.62 -5.16 5.16
C ARG A 45 4.42 -6.45 5.12
N ASP A 46 3.88 -7.49 4.49
CA ASP A 46 4.55 -8.79 4.40
C ASP A 46 5.81 -8.72 3.51
N SER A 47 5.75 -7.92 2.43
CA SER A 47 6.93 -7.62 1.60
C SER A 47 8.00 -6.85 2.39
N ALA A 48 7.59 -5.83 3.15
CA ALA A 48 8.49 -5.04 4.00
C ALA A 48 9.14 -5.89 5.11
N ARG A 49 8.37 -6.80 5.74
CA ARG A 49 8.91 -7.76 6.71
C ARG A 49 9.92 -8.70 6.08
N THR A 50 9.65 -9.18 4.86
CA THR A 50 10.58 -10.03 4.12
C THR A 50 11.91 -9.31 3.86
N LEU A 51 11.88 -8.04 3.47
CA LEU A 51 13.08 -7.21 3.32
C LEU A 51 13.82 -7.01 4.64
N SER A 52 13.11 -6.83 5.75
CA SER A 52 13.70 -6.73 7.09
C SER A 52 14.42 -8.01 7.49
N THR A 53 13.83 -9.18 7.24
CA THR A 53 14.52 -10.47 7.42
C THR A 53 15.73 -10.61 6.50
N GLY A 54 15.62 -10.17 5.24
CA GLY A 54 16.73 -10.16 4.28
C GLY A 54 17.92 -9.31 4.75
N ARG A 55 17.66 -8.16 5.38
CA ARG A 55 18.69 -7.34 6.05
C ARG A 55 19.47 -8.15 7.09
N ASP A 56 18.77 -8.91 7.93
CA ASP A 56 19.41 -9.69 9.01
C ASP A 56 20.32 -10.79 8.45
N VAL A 57 19.93 -11.38 7.34
CA VAL A 57 20.77 -12.32 6.59
C VAL A 57 22.04 -11.62 6.07
N LEU A 58 21.93 -10.41 5.50
CA LEU A 58 23.08 -9.65 5.02
C LEU A 58 24.03 -9.25 6.15
N VAL A 59 23.51 -8.82 7.30
CA VAL A 59 24.31 -8.50 8.49
C VAL A 59 25.03 -9.74 9.00
N THR A 60 24.34 -10.89 9.04
CA THR A 60 24.96 -12.15 9.47
C THR A 60 26.07 -12.59 8.51
N ALA A 61 25.80 -12.53 7.20
CA ALA A 61 26.78 -12.86 6.16
C ALA A 61 28.02 -11.96 6.25
N ARG A 62 27.83 -10.66 6.48
CA ARG A 62 28.91 -9.71 6.72
C ARG A 62 29.78 -10.10 7.91
N LEU A 63 29.18 -10.40 9.06
CA LEU A 63 29.92 -10.78 10.28
C LEU A 63 30.71 -12.08 10.08
N GLU A 64 30.14 -13.07 9.40
CA GLU A 64 30.85 -14.31 9.06
C GLU A 64 32.00 -14.06 8.08
N PHE A 65 31.78 -13.19 7.08
CA PHE A 65 32.83 -12.77 6.15
C PHE A 65 33.97 -12.05 6.86
N GLU A 66 33.69 -11.05 7.71
CA GLU A 66 34.70 -10.33 8.49
C GLU A 66 35.52 -11.30 9.37
N ARG A 67 34.88 -12.27 10.04
CA ARG A 67 35.57 -13.32 10.82
C ARG A 67 36.45 -14.21 9.95
N GLY A 68 36.03 -14.50 8.72
CA GLY A 68 36.81 -15.23 7.72
C GLY A 68 38.03 -14.43 7.27
N ALA A 69 37.85 -13.16 6.92
CA ALA A 69 38.89 -12.26 6.48
C ALA A 69 40.00 -12.09 7.54
N HIS A 70 39.63 -11.84 8.80
CA HIS A 70 40.58 -11.76 9.91
C HIS A 70 41.36 -13.07 10.12
N ARG A 71 40.75 -14.23 9.85
CA ARG A 71 41.43 -15.53 9.92
C ARG A 71 42.43 -15.72 8.78
N ALA A 72 42.10 -15.25 7.58
CA ALA A 72 42.99 -15.29 6.41
C ALA A 72 44.21 -14.37 6.61
N GLU A 73 43.98 -13.13 7.07
CA GLU A 73 45.04 -12.15 7.35
C GLU A 73 46.05 -12.65 8.38
N ARG A 74 45.63 -13.38 9.42
CA ARG A 74 46.57 -13.95 10.40
C ARG A 74 47.48 -15.03 9.81
N ARG A 75 47.10 -15.64 8.70
CA ARG A 75 47.86 -16.73 8.04
C ARG A 75 48.66 -16.25 6.84
N TRP A 76 48.26 -15.15 6.22
CA TRP A 76 48.91 -14.58 5.05
C TRP A 76 49.73 -13.35 5.45
N GLY A 77 50.93 -13.19 4.90
CA GLY A 77 51.80 -12.04 5.14
C GLY A 77 52.14 -11.30 3.85
N GLY A 78 52.64 -10.07 3.98
CA GLY A 78 53.13 -9.27 2.86
C GLY A 78 52.03 -8.73 1.93
N GLU A 79 52.41 -8.42 0.69
CA GLU A 79 51.57 -7.78 -0.32
C GLU A 79 50.27 -8.54 -0.66
N PRO A 80 50.23 -9.89 -0.75
CA PRO A 80 48.98 -10.61 -0.99
C PRO A 80 47.94 -10.42 0.12
N ALA A 81 48.37 -10.32 1.38
CA ALA A 81 47.48 -10.07 2.51
C ALA A 81 46.88 -8.66 2.46
N ALA A 82 47.70 -7.65 2.08
CA ALA A 82 47.23 -6.28 1.89
C ALA A 82 46.22 -6.16 0.73
N HIS A 83 46.47 -6.83 -0.40
CA HIS A 83 45.53 -6.85 -1.52
C HIS A 83 44.21 -7.55 -1.15
N PHE A 84 44.27 -8.69 -0.45
CA PHE A 84 43.08 -9.35 0.06
C PHE A 84 42.29 -8.45 1.01
N ARG A 85 42.98 -7.75 1.93
CA ARG A 85 42.33 -6.81 2.87
C ARG A 85 41.56 -5.71 2.15
N SER A 86 42.20 -5.08 1.16
CA SER A 86 41.56 -4.04 0.33
C SER A 86 40.26 -4.54 -0.31
N ARG A 87 40.27 -5.75 -0.88
CA ARG A 87 39.07 -6.37 -1.48
C ARG A 87 38.02 -6.77 -0.44
N ALA A 88 38.45 -7.21 0.74
CA ALA A 88 37.55 -7.52 1.83
C ALA A 88 36.84 -6.28 2.36
N ASP A 89 37.54 -5.14 2.45
CA ASP A 89 36.95 -3.85 2.85
C ASP A 89 35.94 -3.35 1.80
N GLU A 90 36.21 -3.50 0.50
CA GLU A 90 35.24 -3.21 -0.57
C GLU A 90 33.96 -4.04 -0.41
N LEU A 91 34.10 -5.36 -0.21
CA LEU A 91 32.95 -6.24 -0.03
C LEU A 91 32.17 -5.95 1.25
N ASP A 92 32.85 -5.57 2.33
CA ASP A 92 32.22 -5.15 3.58
C ASP A 92 31.33 -3.90 3.40
N VAL A 93 31.83 -2.92 2.63
CA VAL A 93 31.05 -1.73 2.25
C VAL A 93 29.79 -2.13 1.49
N HIS A 94 29.88 -3.06 0.54
CA HIS A 94 28.72 -3.55 -0.20
C HIS A 94 27.68 -4.24 0.70
N TYR A 95 28.12 -5.08 1.65
CA TYR A 95 27.19 -5.69 2.62
C TYR A 95 26.47 -4.63 3.46
N ARG A 96 27.20 -3.60 3.93
CA ARG A 96 26.61 -2.49 4.69
C ARG A 96 25.58 -1.73 3.87
N GLN A 97 25.94 -1.33 2.65
CA GLN A 97 25.05 -0.60 1.75
C GLN A 97 23.80 -1.42 1.43
N ALA A 98 23.93 -2.70 1.12
CA ALA A 98 22.81 -3.58 0.84
C ALA A 98 21.87 -3.72 2.05
N ALA A 99 22.43 -3.91 3.25
CA ALA A 99 21.63 -3.98 4.47
C ALA A 99 20.91 -2.66 4.77
N GLU A 100 21.58 -1.51 4.57
CA GLU A 100 20.99 -0.19 4.76
C GLU A 100 19.85 0.09 3.77
N VAL A 101 20.04 -0.26 2.49
CA VAL A 101 18.99 -0.17 1.47
C VAL A 101 17.80 -1.06 1.83
N ALA A 102 18.03 -2.32 2.20
CA ALA A 102 16.97 -3.23 2.62
C ALA A 102 16.18 -2.68 3.82
N ALA A 103 16.88 -2.10 4.82
CA ALA A 103 16.25 -1.49 5.97
C ALA A 103 15.40 -0.26 5.61
N ARG A 104 15.93 0.64 4.76
CA ARG A 104 15.20 1.82 4.29
C ARG A 104 13.97 1.46 3.47
N THR A 105 14.10 0.52 2.53
CA THR A 105 12.97 0.07 1.71
C THR A 105 11.90 -0.62 2.56
N ALA A 106 12.29 -1.40 3.56
CA ALA A 106 11.34 -1.99 4.51
C ALA A 106 10.57 -0.93 5.30
N ALA A 107 11.26 0.08 5.85
CA ALA A 107 10.63 1.17 6.59
C ALA A 107 9.62 1.93 5.73
N VAL A 108 10.03 2.32 4.52
CA VAL A 108 9.17 3.01 3.55
C VAL A 108 7.96 2.16 3.15
N GLY A 109 8.14 0.85 2.96
CA GLY A 109 7.03 -0.06 2.70
C GLY A 109 6.02 -0.12 3.84
N LEU A 110 6.48 -0.08 5.10
CA LEU A 110 5.58 -0.05 6.27
C LEU A 110 4.80 1.26 6.35
N ASP A 111 5.47 2.39 6.14
CA ASP A 111 4.84 3.72 6.16
C ASP A 111 3.78 3.84 5.05
N LEU A 112 4.10 3.36 3.84
CA LEU A 112 3.15 3.30 2.72
C LEU A 112 1.94 2.40 3.05
N ALA A 113 2.18 1.22 3.64
CA ALA A 113 1.09 0.34 4.03
C ALA A 113 0.17 0.99 5.08
N GLU A 114 0.73 1.69 6.06
CA GLU A 114 -0.06 2.39 7.06
C GLU A 114 -0.90 3.52 6.46
N LEU A 115 -0.30 4.32 5.58
CA LEU A 115 -0.99 5.38 4.85
C LEU A 115 -2.17 4.82 4.04
N LEU A 116 -1.95 3.76 3.25
CA LEU A 116 -2.99 3.14 2.43
C LEU A 116 -4.13 2.55 3.27
N ASP A 117 -3.81 1.87 4.38
CA ASP A 117 -4.80 1.34 5.33
C ASP A 117 -5.64 2.46 5.95
N ARG A 118 -5.01 3.57 6.33
CA ARG A 118 -5.70 4.74 6.88
C ARG A 118 -6.66 5.37 5.86
N LEU A 119 -6.20 5.56 4.61
CA LEU A 119 -7.02 6.13 3.54
C LEU A 119 -8.19 5.22 3.18
N ALA A 120 -7.96 3.90 3.11
CA ALA A 120 -9.01 2.92 2.86
C ALA A 120 -10.07 2.93 3.97
N ARG A 121 -9.66 2.97 5.25
CA ARG A 121 -10.57 3.08 6.41
C ARG A 121 -11.39 4.36 6.39
N GLN A 122 -10.75 5.51 6.15
CA GLN A 122 -11.42 6.81 6.10
C GLN A 122 -12.45 6.85 4.96
N THR A 123 -12.06 6.36 3.79
CA THR A 123 -12.96 6.28 2.62
C THR A 123 -14.12 5.32 2.91
N ALA A 124 -13.87 4.14 3.46
CA ALA A 124 -14.90 3.18 3.85
C ALA A 124 -15.92 3.80 4.82
N ALA A 125 -15.43 4.47 5.88
CA ALA A 125 -16.28 5.11 6.88
C ALA A 125 -17.16 6.22 6.26
N GLN A 126 -16.58 7.07 5.41
CA GLN A 126 -17.32 8.13 4.74
C GLN A 126 -18.40 7.57 3.79
N VAL A 127 -18.06 6.53 3.03
CA VAL A 127 -18.97 5.87 2.10
C VAL A 127 -20.13 5.20 2.83
N VAL A 128 -19.86 4.52 3.96
CA VAL A 128 -20.90 3.94 4.82
C VAL A 128 -21.80 5.02 5.41
N ALA A 129 -21.24 6.15 5.85
CA ALA A 129 -22.03 7.27 6.37
C ALA A 129 -22.98 7.84 5.30
N THR A 130 -22.49 8.05 4.07
CA THR A 130 -23.31 8.50 2.93
C THR A 130 -24.43 7.50 2.63
N ALA A 131 -24.11 6.19 2.54
CA ALA A 131 -25.12 5.16 2.27
C ALA A 131 -26.23 5.11 3.33
N ARG A 132 -25.86 5.24 4.61
CA ARG A 132 -26.82 5.29 5.72
C ARG A 132 -27.72 6.52 5.64
N ALA A 133 -27.17 7.69 5.34
CA ALA A 133 -27.94 8.92 5.18
C ALA A 133 -28.97 8.83 4.04
N THR A 134 -28.70 8.02 3.00
CA THR A 134 -29.57 7.85 1.83
C THR A 134 -30.45 6.59 1.91
N THR A 135 -30.48 5.89 3.05
CA THR A 135 -31.28 4.67 3.22
C THR A 135 -32.77 4.89 2.93
N PRO A 136 -33.45 5.94 3.43
CA PRO A 136 -34.87 6.15 3.14
C PRO A 136 -35.18 6.29 1.65
N ALA A 137 -34.40 7.09 0.92
CA ALA A 137 -34.56 7.26 -0.52
C ALA A 137 -34.28 5.97 -1.31
N THR A 138 -33.26 5.23 -0.87
CA THR A 138 -32.90 3.94 -1.45
C THR A 138 -34.06 2.95 -1.31
N GLU A 139 -34.64 2.84 -0.12
CA GLU A 139 -35.80 1.98 0.15
C GLU A 139 -37.01 2.40 -0.68
N SER A 140 -37.31 3.71 -0.80
CA SER A 140 -38.39 4.20 -1.66
C SER A 140 -38.23 3.78 -3.12
N ILE A 141 -37.04 3.98 -3.71
CA ILE A 141 -36.75 3.55 -5.10
C ILE A 141 -36.88 2.02 -5.25
N LEU A 142 -36.43 1.26 -4.25
CA LEU A 142 -36.55 -0.19 -4.25
C LEU A 142 -38.00 -0.67 -4.10
N ALA A 143 -38.85 0.08 -3.40
CA ALA A 143 -40.30 -0.14 -3.32
C ALA A 143 -41.05 0.30 -4.59
N GLY A 144 -40.38 0.95 -5.54
CA GLY A 144 -40.95 1.36 -6.83
C GLY A 144 -41.35 2.83 -6.91
N ASP A 145 -41.02 3.64 -5.91
CA ASP A 145 -41.12 5.09 -6.02
C ASP A 145 -40.24 5.60 -7.17
N ARG A 146 -40.78 6.50 -7.98
CA ARG A 146 -40.10 7.15 -9.11
C ARG A 146 -40.14 8.66 -9.01
N THR A 147 -40.40 9.20 -7.82
CA THR A 147 -40.32 10.64 -7.58
C THR A 147 -38.93 11.17 -7.93
N ALA A 148 -38.91 12.39 -8.49
CA ALA A 148 -37.67 13.06 -8.84
C ALA A 148 -36.78 13.31 -7.60
N GLU A 149 -37.39 13.49 -6.42
CA GLU A 149 -36.69 13.72 -5.16
C GLU A 149 -35.91 12.48 -4.70
N ALA A 150 -36.54 11.30 -4.63
CA ALA A 150 -35.85 10.08 -4.23
C ALA A 150 -34.72 9.72 -5.22
N ALA A 151 -34.99 9.87 -6.52
CA ALA A 151 -33.98 9.64 -7.55
C ALA A 151 -32.81 10.64 -7.46
N TYR A 152 -33.08 11.90 -7.14
CA TYR A 152 -32.05 12.92 -6.94
C TYR A 152 -31.16 12.61 -5.73
N GLN A 153 -31.74 12.19 -4.60
CA GLN A 153 -30.99 11.82 -3.41
C GLN A 153 -30.06 10.62 -3.65
N VAL A 154 -30.56 9.55 -4.29
CA VAL A 154 -29.75 8.38 -4.66
C VAL A 154 -28.62 8.76 -5.62
N ARG A 155 -28.91 9.57 -6.65
CA ARG A 155 -27.89 10.02 -7.62
C ARG A 155 -26.81 10.87 -6.94
N THR A 156 -27.22 11.78 -6.06
CA THR A 156 -26.31 12.63 -5.29
C THR A 156 -25.40 11.79 -4.41
N ALA A 157 -25.94 10.80 -3.69
CA ALA A 157 -25.15 9.89 -2.87
C ALA A 157 -24.11 9.11 -3.68
N CYS A 158 -24.48 8.59 -4.85
CA CYS A 158 -23.56 7.90 -5.74
C CYS A 158 -22.43 8.82 -6.23
N THR A 159 -22.75 10.06 -6.59
CA THR A 159 -21.75 11.07 -6.97
C THR A 159 -20.82 11.41 -5.80
N THR A 160 -21.36 11.66 -4.60
CA THR A 160 -20.56 11.96 -3.40
C THR A 160 -19.62 10.81 -3.04
N ILE A 161 -20.05 9.56 -3.21
CA ILE A 161 -19.19 8.38 -3.03
C ILE A 161 -18.06 8.37 -4.06
N GLY A 162 -18.38 8.59 -5.34
CA GLY A 162 -17.37 8.69 -6.41
C GLY A 162 -16.33 9.79 -6.15
N GLU A 163 -16.77 10.95 -5.68
CA GLU A 163 -15.89 12.07 -5.29
C GLU A 163 -15.05 11.76 -4.06
N ALA A 164 -15.60 11.08 -3.05
CA ALA A 164 -14.84 10.65 -1.87
C ALA A 164 -13.72 9.68 -2.26
N VAL A 165 -14.02 8.70 -3.12
CA VAL A 165 -13.02 7.77 -3.67
C VAL A 165 -11.96 8.52 -4.48
N THR A 166 -12.37 9.43 -5.38
CA THR A 166 -11.45 10.17 -6.24
C THR A 166 -10.47 11.01 -5.41
N ARG A 167 -10.96 11.66 -4.34
CA ARG A 167 -10.10 12.35 -3.36
C ARG A 167 -9.15 11.41 -2.64
N GLY A 168 -9.62 10.22 -2.24
CA GLY A 168 -8.77 9.20 -1.63
C GLY A 168 -7.64 8.76 -2.57
N VAL A 169 -7.94 8.52 -3.86
CA VAL A 169 -6.93 8.18 -4.88
C VAL A 169 -5.94 9.33 -5.10
N ALA A 170 -6.41 10.57 -5.18
CA ALA A 170 -5.53 11.73 -5.31
C ALA A 170 -4.59 11.89 -4.10
N ALA A 171 -5.10 11.67 -2.89
CA ALA A 171 -4.31 11.70 -1.66
C ALA A 171 -3.21 10.63 -1.66
N ILE A 172 -3.44 9.45 -2.25
CA ILE A 172 -2.39 8.44 -2.44
C ILE A 172 -1.27 9.02 -3.32
N THR A 173 -1.60 9.56 -4.49
CA THR A 173 -0.63 10.12 -5.44
C THR A 173 0.24 11.20 -4.80
N GLU A 174 -0.40 12.17 -4.13
CA GLU A 174 0.31 13.26 -3.44
C GLU A 174 1.21 12.74 -2.33
N ALA A 175 0.68 11.84 -1.51
CA ALA A 175 1.42 11.28 -0.40
C ALA A 175 2.57 10.39 -0.86
N THR A 176 2.54 9.78 -2.05
CA THR A 176 3.64 8.92 -2.55
C THR A 176 4.83 9.65 -3.17
N THR A 177 4.83 10.99 -3.22
CA THR A 177 5.96 11.79 -3.75
C THR A 177 7.29 11.54 -3.01
N PHE A 178 7.25 11.15 -1.73
CA PHE A 178 8.47 10.77 -1.00
C PHE A 178 9.12 9.46 -1.50
N LEU A 179 8.45 8.72 -2.39
CA LEU A 179 8.98 7.51 -3.01
C LEU A 179 9.87 7.79 -4.22
N ASP A 180 9.90 9.02 -4.74
CA ASP A 180 10.72 9.41 -5.90
C ASP A 180 12.19 8.97 -5.82
N PRO A 181 12.89 9.06 -4.66
CA PRO A 181 14.26 8.59 -4.52
C PRO A 181 14.45 7.07 -4.72
N PHE A 182 13.38 6.28 -4.63
CA PHE A 182 13.41 4.82 -4.81
C PHE A 182 13.10 4.38 -6.24
N THR A 183 12.75 5.31 -7.15
CA THR A 183 12.44 5.00 -8.55
C THR A 183 13.68 4.80 -9.42
N THR A 184 14.85 5.20 -8.93
CA THR A 184 16.12 5.03 -9.64
C THR A 184 16.81 3.74 -9.15
N PRO A 185 17.08 2.76 -10.03
CA PRO A 185 17.78 1.53 -9.62
C PRO A 185 19.17 1.87 -9.08
N VAL A 186 19.47 1.39 -7.87
CA VAL A 186 20.72 1.67 -7.13
C VAL A 186 21.91 0.84 -7.65
N LEU A 187 21.79 0.19 -8.81
CA LEU A 187 22.89 -0.60 -9.37
C LEU A 187 23.77 0.31 -10.25
N PRO A 188 25.01 0.62 -9.84
CA PRO A 188 26.02 1.06 -10.79
C PRO A 188 26.40 -0.14 -11.66
N GLY A 189 26.33 0.04 -12.99
CA GLY A 189 27.07 -0.77 -13.95
C GLY A 189 28.54 -0.35 -13.98
#